data_AF-A0A8U0Q3C8-F1
#
_entry.id   AF-A0A8U0Q3C8-F1
#
_cell.length_a   1.000
_cell.length_b   1.000
_cell.length_c   1.000
_cell.angle_alpha   90.00
_cell.angle_beta   90.00
_cell.angle_gamma   90.00
#
_symmetry.space_group_name_H-M   'P 1'
#
loop_
_entity.id
_entity.type
_entity.pdbx_description
1 polymer ?
#
loop_
_entity_poly.entity_id
_entity_poly.type
_entity_poly.pdbx_seq_one_letter_code
_entity_poly.pdbx_strand_id
1 'polypeptide(L)'
;MSRRSRSSRAWRYVWSGIRRDADSRVLVLASESQEWGYERLQYSDSDSEPDYRLMVPPVPSAVPVTGESYCTCDSQAEPSYNPRLRGFHRVKDCHCGEEDQDFDWVWDDSNRSTATLMTCDNRKVNFHTEYSCGTAAIRGSKELADGQHFWEIKMTSPVYGTDMMVGIGTCDVNLDKYRHTFCSLLGKDDDSWGLSYTGLLHHEGDKVNFSSRFGQGSIIGVHLDTWHGTLTFFKNRKCIGVAATALQNKRFYPMVCSTAAKSSMKMIRSCFTPTSLQYLCCARLRQLLPECPDTLSVLPLPPGLRHLLHNKLGWVLSLNNGLLGAPEGEEGRVGGLGSDSPPTPPLAGALSSESDDSEGCSSDPEACQRKRCRWT
;
A
#
# COMPACT_ATOMS: atom_id res chain seq x y z
N MET A 1 -56.77 -25.49 -5.08
CA MET A 1 -56.56 -25.87 -6.50
C MET A 1 -56.18 -24.58 -7.23
N SER A 2 -55.10 -24.42 -7.98
CA SER A 2 -54.31 -25.32 -8.80
C SER A 2 -52.84 -24.87 -8.81
N ARG A 3 -51.93 -25.84 -8.93
CA ARG A 3 -50.48 -25.68 -9.03
C ARG A 3 -50.09 -25.13 -10.41
N ARG A 4 -49.04 -24.31 -10.48
CA ARG A 4 -48.13 -24.33 -11.63
C ARG A 4 -46.68 -24.27 -11.18
N SER A 5 -45.92 -25.18 -11.76
CA SER A 5 -44.53 -25.56 -11.52
C SER A 5 -43.69 -25.16 -12.73
N ARG A 6 -42.36 -25.17 -12.52
CA ARG A 6 -41.22 -25.13 -13.46
C ARG A 6 -40.55 -23.75 -13.51
N SER A 7 -39.22 -23.63 -13.48
CA SER A 7 -38.16 -24.61 -13.79
C SER A 7 -36.86 -24.25 -13.05
N SER A 8 -36.32 -25.22 -12.32
CA SER A 8 -34.96 -25.23 -11.78
C SER A 8 -34.07 -26.10 -12.69
N ARG A 9 -33.10 -25.47 -13.36
CA ARG A 9 -31.89 -26.11 -13.92
C ARG A 9 -30.80 -25.03 -13.87
N ALA A 10 -29.80 -25.13 -13.00
CA ALA A 10 -28.69 -26.09 -12.95
C ALA A 10 -27.41 -25.40 -13.47
N TRP A 11 -26.55 -25.00 -12.53
CA TRP A 11 -25.10 -24.98 -12.73
C TRP A 11 -24.48 -25.52 -11.44
N ARG A 12 -24.06 -26.79 -11.50
CA ARG A 12 -23.13 -27.44 -10.56
C ARG A 12 -22.01 -28.04 -11.39
N TYR A 13 -20.87 -28.24 -10.70
CA TYR A 13 -19.57 -28.76 -11.13
C TYR A 13 -18.67 -27.66 -11.72
N VAL A 14 -17.43 -27.44 -11.28
CA VAL A 14 -16.42 -28.37 -10.75
C VAL A 14 -15.54 -27.69 -9.67
N TRP A 15 -15.26 -28.41 -8.57
CA TRP A 15 -14.13 -28.20 -7.67
C TRP A 15 -12.94 -29.04 -8.16
N SER A 16 -11.72 -28.51 -8.08
CA SER A 16 -10.54 -29.14 -7.41
C SER A 16 -9.25 -28.54 -7.96
N GLY A 17 -8.24 -28.37 -7.09
CA GLY A 17 -6.86 -28.21 -7.54
C GLY A 17 -5.98 -27.39 -6.61
N ILE A 18 -5.67 -27.91 -5.43
CA ILE A 18 -4.51 -27.51 -4.64
C ILE A 18 -3.25 -28.08 -5.32
N ARG A 19 -2.20 -27.28 -5.48
CA ARG A 19 -0.81 -27.79 -5.49
C ARG A 19 0.13 -26.81 -4.81
N ARG A 20 0.88 -27.36 -3.86
CA ARG A 20 2.07 -26.81 -3.21
C ARG A 20 3.29 -27.05 -4.12
N ASP A 21 4.22 -26.11 -4.15
CA ASP A 21 5.66 -26.28 -4.35
C ASP A 21 6.30 -25.04 -3.66
N ALA A 22 7.13 -25.10 -2.63
CA ALA A 22 8.33 -25.89 -2.31
C ALA A 22 9.57 -25.50 -3.15
N ASP A 23 10.49 -24.86 -2.42
CA ASP A 23 11.94 -24.70 -2.63
C ASP A 23 12.50 -24.24 -3.98
N SER A 24 13.15 -23.07 -3.95
CA SER A 24 14.46 -22.93 -4.58
C SER A 24 15.38 -22.04 -3.73
N ARG A 25 16.38 -22.69 -3.13
CA ARG A 25 17.56 -22.06 -2.54
C ARG A 25 18.48 -21.64 -3.68
N VAL A 26 18.89 -20.38 -3.70
CA VAL A 26 20.04 -19.94 -4.51
C VAL A 26 21.07 -19.33 -3.57
N LEU A 27 22.21 -20.03 -3.50
CA LEU A 27 23.46 -19.58 -2.90
C LEU A 27 23.98 -18.38 -3.70
N VAL A 28 24.23 -17.26 -3.02
CA VAL A 28 25.00 -16.14 -3.59
C VAL A 28 26.34 -16.06 -2.88
N LEU A 29 27.38 -16.20 -3.68
CA LEU A 29 28.78 -16.06 -3.33
C LEU A 29 29.08 -14.63 -2.86
N ALA A 30 29.91 -14.56 -1.83
CA ALA A 30 30.48 -13.33 -1.31
C ALA A 30 31.41 -12.69 -2.35
N SER A 31 31.29 -11.37 -2.51
CA SER A 31 32.35 -10.53 -3.06
C SER A 31 32.56 -9.34 -2.13
N GLU A 32 33.68 -9.45 -1.43
CA GLU A 32 34.56 -8.42 -0.84
C GLU A 32 34.42 -7.04 -1.49
N SER A 33 34.00 -6.04 -0.70
CA SER A 33 34.86 -5.07 -0.02
C SER A 33 35.76 -4.25 -0.95
N GLN A 34 35.44 -2.96 -1.08
CA GLN A 34 36.45 -1.97 -1.44
C GLN A 34 36.36 -0.78 -0.47
N GLU A 35 37.29 -0.83 0.49
CA GLU A 35 37.71 0.28 1.34
C GLU A 35 38.15 1.47 0.50
N TRP A 36 37.75 2.67 0.93
CA TRP A 36 38.52 3.89 0.70
C TRP A 36 38.75 4.54 2.05
N GLY A 37 39.99 4.43 2.52
CA GLY A 37 40.48 5.05 3.75
C GLY A 37 41.16 6.39 3.50
N TYR A 38 41.14 7.20 4.56
CA TYR A 38 41.97 8.36 4.93
C TYR A 38 41.90 9.59 4.01
N GLU A 39 41.62 10.79 4.52
CA GLU A 39 42.51 11.50 5.45
C GLU A 39 41.85 12.22 6.64
N ARG A 40 42.69 12.29 7.68
CA ARG A 40 42.54 12.92 8.98
C ARG A 40 42.97 14.39 8.86
N LEU A 41 42.11 15.32 9.23
CA LEU A 41 42.51 16.69 9.56
C LEU A 41 41.97 17.06 10.94
N GLN A 42 42.90 17.26 11.87
CA GLN A 42 42.70 17.84 13.20
C GLN A 42 42.92 19.35 13.12
N TYR A 43 41.96 20.17 13.55
CA TYR A 43 42.15 21.55 14.02
C TYR A 43 40.94 21.87 14.92
N SER A 44 41.08 21.81 16.26
CA SER A 44 41.48 22.89 17.19
C SER A 44 40.39 23.93 17.43
N ASP A 45 39.82 23.88 18.64
CA ASP A 45 38.83 24.82 19.20
C ASP A 45 39.39 26.24 19.35
N SER A 46 38.61 27.25 18.98
CA SER A 46 38.77 28.62 19.45
C SER A 46 37.46 29.40 19.28
N ASP A 47 36.81 29.71 20.41
CA ASP A 47 35.65 30.60 20.55
C ASP A 47 36.02 32.05 20.25
N SER A 48 35.34 32.71 19.30
CA SER A 48 34.95 34.14 19.36
C SER A 48 33.96 34.51 18.24
N GLU A 49 32.72 34.86 18.62
CA GLU A 49 31.74 35.54 17.76
C GLU A 49 32.24 36.93 17.35
N PRO A 50 31.90 37.39 16.14
CA PRO A 50 30.91 38.46 16.10
C PRO A 50 29.71 38.17 15.18
N ASP A 51 28.58 38.76 15.54
CA ASP A 51 27.29 38.76 14.83
C ASP A 51 27.43 39.30 13.39
N TYR A 52 27.63 38.42 12.41
CA TYR A 52 27.40 38.70 11.00
C TYR A 52 26.24 37.83 10.52
N ARG A 53 25.14 38.48 10.12
CA ARG A 53 24.01 37.82 9.45
C ARG A 53 24.50 37.18 8.15
N LEU A 54 24.96 35.95 8.24
CA LEU A 54 25.19 35.08 7.10
C LEU A 54 23.83 34.87 6.43
N MET A 55 23.64 35.52 5.29
CA MET A 55 22.65 35.12 4.31
C MET A 55 22.99 33.69 3.91
N VAL A 56 22.39 32.72 4.58
CA VAL A 56 22.44 31.31 4.18
C VAL A 56 21.92 31.26 2.74
N PRO A 57 22.72 30.84 1.76
CA PRO A 57 22.24 30.74 0.40
C PRO A 57 21.05 29.78 0.39
N PRO A 58 19.95 30.11 -0.32
CA PRO A 58 18.80 29.21 -0.39
C PRO A 58 19.30 27.88 -0.92
N VAL A 59 19.15 26.83 -0.11
CA VAL A 59 19.39 25.45 -0.53
C VAL A 59 18.65 25.25 -1.85
N PRO A 60 19.32 24.79 -2.92
CA PRO A 60 18.67 24.62 -4.21
C PRO A 60 17.44 23.76 -3.99
N SER A 61 16.26 24.33 -4.29
CA SER A 61 14.99 23.65 -4.24
C SER A 61 15.12 22.35 -5.01
N ALA A 62 15.06 21.22 -4.32
CA ALA A 62 15.07 19.91 -4.96
C ALA A 62 14.01 19.91 -6.07
N VAL A 63 14.39 19.43 -7.26
CA VAL A 63 13.44 19.30 -8.37
C VAL A 63 12.38 18.30 -7.94
N PRO A 64 11.10 18.71 -7.83
CA PRO A 64 10.06 17.79 -7.39
C PRO A 64 9.87 16.67 -8.40
N VAL A 65 9.61 15.47 -7.91
CA VAL A 65 9.46 14.30 -8.77
C VAL A 65 8.15 14.38 -9.54
N THR A 66 8.24 14.20 -10.86
CA THR A 66 7.07 14.04 -11.73
C THR A 66 6.52 12.63 -11.58
N GLY A 67 5.47 12.48 -10.78
CA GLY A 67 4.65 11.28 -10.71
C GLY A 67 3.29 11.52 -11.39
N GLU A 68 2.59 10.43 -11.73
CA GLU A 68 1.22 10.52 -12.26
C GLU A 68 0.26 11.08 -11.21
N SER A 69 -0.27 12.28 -11.45
CA SER A 69 -1.32 12.86 -10.62
C SER A 69 -2.67 12.19 -10.90
N TYR A 70 -3.58 12.21 -9.93
CA TYR A 70 -4.94 11.71 -10.13
C TYR A 70 -5.75 12.54 -11.14
N CYS A 71 -5.43 13.83 -11.26
CA CYS A 71 -6.11 14.78 -12.12
C CYS A 71 -5.14 15.79 -12.75
N THR A 72 -5.56 16.42 -13.84
CA THR A 72 -4.76 17.38 -14.61
C THR A 72 -5.04 18.84 -14.21
N CYS A 73 -5.59 19.10 -13.02
CA CYS A 73 -5.85 20.48 -12.57
C CYS A 73 -4.59 21.34 -12.48
N ASP A 74 -3.43 20.70 -12.25
CA ASP A 74 -2.13 21.38 -12.19
C ASP A 74 -1.67 21.91 -13.56
N SER A 75 -2.02 21.21 -14.65
CA SER A 75 -1.62 21.59 -16.01
C SER A 75 -2.54 22.63 -16.67
N GLN A 76 -3.67 22.99 -16.05
CA GLN A 76 -4.59 24.03 -16.55
C GLN A 76 -4.35 25.42 -15.93
N ALA A 77 -3.33 25.58 -15.10
CA ALA A 77 -2.82 26.90 -14.77
C ALA A 77 -2.07 27.46 -15.99
N GLU A 78 -2.78 28.22 -16.84
CA GLU A 78 -2.21 28.96 -17.97
C GLU A 78 -0.87 29.61 -17.59
N PRO A 79 0.20 29.44 -18.40
CA PRO A 79 1.44 30.15 -18.19
C PRO A 79 1.19 31.62 -18.52
N SER A 80 0.84 32.43 -17.52
CA SER A 80 0.90 33.87 -17.69
C SER A 80 2.37 34.22 -17.94
N TYR A 81 2.65 34.57 -19.20
CA TYR A 81 3.96 34.94 -19.71
C TYR A 81 4.61 36.01 -18.82
N ASN A 82 5.50 35.58 -17.92
CA ASN A 82 6.48 36.45 -17.29
C ASN A 82 7.77 35.66 -17.01
N PRO A 83 8.78 35.75 -17.89
CA PRO A 83 9.98 34.90 -17.82
C PRO A 83 10.94 35.27 -16.67
N ARG A 84 10.52 36.11 -15.70
CA ARG A 84 11.38 36.61 -14.61
C ARG A 84 10.95 36.22 -13.21
N LEU A 85 9.94 35.37 -13.05
CA LEU A 85 9.56 34.82 -11.75
C LEU A 85 9.39 33.31 -11.88
N ARG A 86 10.48 32.53 -11.73
CA ARG A 86 10.37 31.11 -11.30
C ARG A 86 9.99 31.05 -9.81
N GLY A 87 8.96 31.80 -9.43
CA GLY A 87 8.37 31.74 -8.11
C GLY A 87 7.41 30.56 -8.11
N PHE A 88 7.50 29.71 -7.09
CA PHE A 88 6.55 28.65 -6.78
C PHE A 88 5.13 29.10 -7.08
N HIS A 89 4.54 28.69 -8.20
CA HIS A 89 3.13 28.90 -8.45
C HIS A 89 2.39 28.20 -7.32
N ARG A 90 1.71 28.97 -6.49
CA ARG A 90 0.83 28.49 -5.43
C ARG A 90 -0.35 27.82 -6.13
N VAL A 91 -0.16 26.54 -6.48
CA VAL A 91 -1.16 25.70 -7.14
C VAL A 91 -2.44 25.81 -6.31
N LYS A 92 -3.54 26.20 -6.95
CA LYS A 92 -4.86 26.24 -6.30
C LYS A 92 -5.12 24.89 -5.66
N ASP A 93 -5.67 24.88 -4.44
CA ASP A 93 -6.04 23.64 -3.76
C ASP A 93 -7.02 22.85 -4.64
N CYS A 94 -6.51 21.80 -5.27
CA CYS A 94 -7.31 20.93 -6.12
C CYS A 94 -8.12 19.97 -5.24
N HIS A 95 -9.44 19.98 -5.39
CA HIS A 95 -10.35 19.11 -4.64
C HIS A 95 -10.77 17.84 -5.40
N CYS A 96 -10.17 17.54 -6.56
CA CYS A 96 -10.48 16.30 -7.28
C CYS A 96 -10.17 15.07 -6.42
N GLY A 97 -11.11 14.12 -6.40
CA GLY A 97 -11.05 12.90 -5.60
C GLY A 97 -11.48 13.07 -4.13
N GLU A 98 -11.75 14.30 -3.68
CA GLU A 98 -12.18 14.61 -2.31
C GLU A 98 -13.72 14.63 -2.21
N GLU A 99 -14.35 13.50 -2.51
CA GLU A 99 -15.81 13.38 -2.59
C GLU A 99 -16.44 13.11 -1.21
N ASP A 100 -15.68 12.49 -0.30
CA ASP A 100 -16.16 12.00 0.99
C ASP A 100 -16.18 13.10 2.06
N GLN A 101 -17.25 13.10 2.85
CA GLN A 101 -17.46 14.04 3.96
C GLN A 101 -17.41 13.36 5.32
N ASP A 102 -17.69 12.06 5.37
CA ASP A 102 -17.66 11.24 6.57
C ASP A 102 -16.38 10.40 6.62
N PHE A 103 -15.73 10.37 7.78
CA PHE A 103 -14.46 9.69 7.99
C PHE A 103 -14.53 8.82 9.24
N ASP A 104 -14.16 7.55 9.13
CA ASP A 104 -14.14 6.63 10.26
C ASP A 104 -13.07 7.01 11.32
N TRP A 105 -12.01 7.68 10.88
CA TRP A 105 -10.94 8.21 11.73
C TRP A 105 -10.27 9.41 11.06
N VAL A 106 -9.52 10.21 11.82
CA VAL A 106 -8.69 11.35 11.36
C VAL A 106 -7.27 11.24 11.93
N TRP A 107 -6.36 12.14 11.58
CA TRP A 107 -5.02 12.11 12.19
C TRP A 107 -5.08 12.43 13.68
N ASP A 108 -4.23 11.75 14.46
CA ASP A 108 -4.15 11.95 15.90
C ASP A 108 -3.19 13.09 16.25
N ASP A 109 -3.73 14.20 16.77
CA ASP A 109 -2.93 15.34 17.18
C ASP A 109 -2.01 15.03 18.39
N SER A 110 -2.32 13.98 19.16
CA SER A 110 -1.53 13.55 20.30
C SER A 110 -0.43 12.54 19.95
N ASN A 111 -0.58 11.79 18.84
CA ASN A 111 0.35 10.76 18.40
C ASN A 111 1.01 11.16 17.07
N ARG A 112 1.92 12.13 17.15
CA ARG A 112 2.64 12.71 16.01
C ARG A 112 4.01 13.23 16.40
N SER A 113 4.89 13.37 15.41
CA SER A 113 6.16 14.06 15.59
C SER A 113 5.97 15.56 15.81
N THR A 114 6.89 16.18 16.55
CA THR A 114 6.86 17.63 16.82
C THR A 114 6.90 18.49 15.57
N ALA A 115 7.59 18.04 14.52
CA ALA A 115 7.70 18.75 13.24
C ALA A 115 6.49 18.54 12.30
N THR A 116 5.30 18.33 12.86
CA THR A 116 4.03 18.23 12.13
C THR A 116 3.08 19.37 12.51
N LEU A 117 2.12 19.68 11.64
CA LEU A 117 1.04 20.63 11.91
C LEU A 117 -0.25 20.16 11.22
N MET A 118 -1.31 19.97 12.00
CA MET A 118 -2.62 19.53 11.50
C MET A 118 -3.45 20.71 10.98
N THR A 119 -4.13 20.50 9.86
CA THR A 119 -5.13 21.40 9.30
C THR A 119 -6.32 20.63 8.71
N CYS A 120 -7.37 21.33 8.28
CA CYS A 120 -8.59 20.74 7.70
C CYS A 120 -9.25 19.71 8.64
N ASP A 121 -9.59 20.11 9.86
CA ASP A 121 -10.18 19.25 10.91
C ASP A 121 -9.37 17.95 11.12
N ASN A 122 -8.06 18.07 11.26
CA ASN A 122 -7.11 16.97 11.41
C ASN A 122 -7.09 15.95 10.25
N ARG A 123 -7.54 16.35 9.05
CA ARG A 123 -7.43 15.51 7.84
C ARG A 123 -6.17 15.77 7.04
N LYS A 124 -5.57 16.95 7.16
CA LYS A 124 -4.33 17.33 6.45
C LYS A 124 -3.18 17.46 7.44
N VAL A 125 -2.09 16.76 7.17
CA VAL A 125 -0.81 16.93 7.87
C VAL A 125 0.13 17.75 7.02
N ASN A 126 0.78 18.73 7.65
CA ASN A 126 1.89 19.48 7.08
C ASN A 126 3.15 19.13 7.86
N PHE A 127 4.20 18.69 7.17
CA PHE A 127 5.48 18.33 7.76
C PHE A 127 6.49 19.44 7.53
N HIS A 128 7.34 19.69 8.52
CA HIS A 128 8.51 20.57 8.39
C HIS A 128 8.16 21.94 7.77
N THR A 129 7.20 22.67 8.36
CA THR A 129 6.61 23.91 7.80
C THR A 129 7.62 25.03 7.56
N GLU A 130 8.76 25.02 8.25
CA GLU A 130 9.86 25.98 8.08
C GLU A 130 11.02 25.35 7.30
N TYR A 131 11.72 24.41 7.94
CA TYR A 131 12.83 23.64 7.39
C TYR A 131 12.74 22.17 7.83
N SER A 132 13.45 21.29 7.12
CA SER A 132 13.52 19.87 7.48
C SER A 132 14.79 19.58 8.26
N CYS A 133 14.65 18.90 9.40
CA CYS A 133 15.75 18.52 10.28
C CYS A 133 15.88 16.99 10.44
N GLY A 134 14.99 16.21 9.86
CA GLY A 134 14.98 14.76 9.97
C GLY A 134 13.73 14.15 9.35
N THR A 135 13.19 13.13 10.00
CA THR A 135 11.97 12.45 9.58
C THR A 135 10.86 12.69 10.60
N ALA A 136 9.70 13.13 10.12
CA ALA A 136 8.51 13.31 10.92
C ALA A 136 7.40 12.34 10.47
N ALA A 137 6.64 11.82 11.41
CA ALA A 137 5.57 10.87 11.18
C ALA A 137 4.32 11.20 12.01
N ILE A 138 3.19 10.64 11.61
CA ILE A 138 1.92 10.76 12.34
C ILE A 138 1.11 9.48 12.18
N ARG A 139 0.31 9.21 13.21
CA ARG A 139 -0.59 8.06 13.32
C ARG A 139 -2.05 8.53 13.22
N GLY A 140 -2.94 7.69 12.70
CA GLY A 140 -4.38 7.91 12.79
C GLY A 140 -4.94 7.75 14.22
N SER A 141 -6.06 8.40 14.50
CA SER A 141 -6.70 8.46 15.82
C SER A 141 -7.39 7.17 16.27
N LYS A 142 -7.46 6.16 15.40
CA LYS A 142 -8.22 4.94 15.64
C LYS A 142 -7.38 3.73 15.30
N GLU A 143 -7.40 2.75 16.21
CA GLU A 143 -6.87 1.42 15.95
C GLU A 143 -7.78 0.69 14.95
N LEU A 144 -7.18 0.08 13.93
CA LEU A 144 -7.88 -0.66 12.89
C LEU A 144 -8.26 -2.05 13.43
N ALA A 145 -9.43 -2.13 14.07
CA ALA A 145 -9.99 -3.34 14.67
C ALA A 145 -10.44 -4.40 13.64
N ASP A 146 -11.10 -5.48 14.08
CA ASP A 146 -11.54 -6.54 13.17
C ASP A 146 -12.57 -6.05 12.12
N GLY A 147 -12.30 -6.35 10.85
CA GLY A 147 -13.07 -5.95 9.68
C GLY A 147 -12.21 -5.51 8.49
N GLN A 148 -12.81 -4.67 7.65
CA GLN A 148 -12.24 -4.19 6.40
C GLN A 148 -12.08 -2.67 6.50
N HIS A 149 -10.84 -2.21 6.36
CA HIS A 149 -10.50 -0.78 6.45
C HIS A 149 -9.96 -0.31 5.12
N PHE A 150 -10.46 0.82 4.65
CA PHE A 150 -9.97 1.45 3.43
C PHE A 150 -9.82 2.95 3.63
N TRP A 151 -8.67 3.50 3.24
CA TRP A 151 -8.45 4.95 3.28
C TRP A 151 -7.62 5.41 2.10
N GLU A 152 -7.72 6.70 1.79
CA GLU A 152 -6.99 7.32 0.69
C GLU A 152 -6.26 8.57 1.17
N ILE A 153 -4.97 8.65 0.83
CA ILE A 153 -4.10 9.78 1.11
C ILE A 153 -3.72 10.46 -0.19
N LYS A 154 -4.03 11.75 -0.30
CA LYS A 154 -3.63 12.62 -1.42
C LYS A 154 -2.36 13.36 -1.08
N MET A 155 -1.40 13.34 -2.00
CA MET A 155 -0.18 14.15 -1.92
C MET A 155 -0.53 15.59 -2.31
N THR A 156 -0.63 16.50 -1.33
CA THR A 156 -1.11 17.88 -1.58
C THR A 156 -0.01 18.88 -1.87
N SER A 157 1.26 18.48 -1.75
CA SER A 157 2.44 19.27 -2.09
C SER A 157 3.37 18.52 -3.04
N PRO A 158 4.36 19.19 -3.63
CA PRO A 158 5.47 18.52 -4.30
C PRO A 158 6.11 17.45 -3.41
N VAL A 159 6.51 16.35 -4.04
CA VAL A 159 7.11 15.19 -3.37
C VAL A 159 8.59 15.12 -3.74
N TYR A 160 9.45 15.09 -2.72
CA TYR A 160 10.90 15.11 -2.82
C TYR A 160 11.52 14.69 -1.48
N GLY A 161 12.83 14.91 -1.31
CA GLY A 161 13.54 14.58 -0.06
C GLY A 161 14.08 13.16 -0.07
N THR A 162 14.38 12.63 1.12
CA THR A 162 14.84 11.24 1.26
C THR A 162 13.67 10.27 1.12
N ASP A 163 12.57 10.55 1.80
CA ASP A 163 11.34 9.79 1.67
C ASP A 163 10.07 10.56 2.08
N MET A 164 8.97 10.12 1.51
CA MET A 164 7.57 10.44 1.80
C MET A 164 6.81 9.13 1.64
N MET A 165 6.15 8.66 2.71
CA MET A 165 5.61 7.30 2.75
C MET A 165 4.17 7.26 3.26
N VAL A 166 3.43 6.28 2.79
CA VAL A 166 2.08 5.92 3.27
C VAL A 166 2.10 4.46 3.68
N GLY A 167 1.49 4.12 4.81
CA GLY A 167 1.42 2.74 5.24
C GLY A 167 0.69 2.52 6.55
N ILE A 168 1.14 1.51 7.29
CA ILE A 168 0.58 1.11 8.59
C ILE A 168 1.71 0.87 9.60
N GLY A 169 1.38 0.94 10.88
CA GLY A 169 2.26 0.49 11.94
C GLY A 169 1.53 0.15 13.23
N THR A 170 2.20 -0.54 14.14
CA THR A 170 1.68 -0.89 15.46
C THR A 170 1.73 0.31 16.40
N CYS A 171 1.23 0.15 17.64
CA CYS A 171 1.37 1.19 18.65
C CYS A 171 2.82 1.41 19.09
N ASP A 172 3.70 0.44 18.83
CA ASP A 172 5.10 0.41 19.28
C ASP A 172 6.04 1.27 18.41
N VAL A 173 5.59 1.66 17.21
CA VAL A 173 6.34 2.57 16.33
C VAL A 173 6.57 3.92 17.02
N ASN A 174 7.83 4.24 17.29
CA ASN A 174 8.23 5.54 17.83
C ASN A 174 8.33 6.60 16.73
N LEU A 175 7.29 7.43 16.63
CA LEU A 175 7.14 8.45 15.59
C LEU A 175 8.23 9.53 15.61
N ASP A 176 8.85 9.81 16.77
CA ASP A 176 9.84 10.88 16.95
C ASP A 176 11.30 10.38 17.00
N LYS A 177 11.52 9.07 16.81
CA LYS A 177 12.84 8.43 16.88
C LYS A 177 13.86 9.07 15.93
N TYR A 178 13.42 9.50 14.75
CA TYR A 178 14.27 10.01 13.68
C TYR A 178 14.13 11.53 13.45
N ARG A 179 13.75 12.29 14.49
CA ARG A 179 13.55 13.76 14.37
C ARG A 179 14.78 14.54 13.87
N HIS A 180 15.98 14.00 14.04
CA HIS A 180 17.25 14.58 13.61
C HIS A 180 18.00 13.70 12.60
N THR A 181 17.30 12.80 11.92
CA THR A 181 17.89 11.85 10.96
C THR A 181 16.95 11.63 9.79
N PHE A 182 17.46 11.79 8.58
CA PHE A 182 16.69 11.54 7.36
C PHE A 182 16.68 10.05 7.03
N CYS A 183 15.50 9.41 7.07
CA CYS A 183 15.36 8.02 6.64
C CYS A 183 13.91 7.68 6.25
N SER A 184 13.76 6.58 5.51
CA SER A 184 12.48 5.87 5.36
C SER A 184 12.10 5.25 6.71
N LEU A 185 11.15 5.87 7.43
CA LEU A 185 10.77 5.44 8.78
C LEU A 185 9.86 4.22 8.74
N LEU A 186 8.80 4.25 7.94
CA LEU A 186 7.85 3.15 7.83
C LEU A 186 8.50 1.96 7.11
N GLY A 187 8.42 0.78 7.70
CA GLY A 187 9.06 -0.43 7.19
C GLY A 187 10.55 -0.56 7.52
N LYS A 188 11.08 0.30 8.39
CA LYS A 188 12.46 0.18 8.87
C LYS A 188 12.63 -0.93 9.91
N ASP A 189 11.56 -1.27 10.60
CA ASP A 189 11.41 -2.35 11.57
C ASP A 189 10.23 -3.27 11.18
N ASP A 190 10.00 -4.28 12.01
CA ASP A 190 8.92 -5.28 11.90
C ASP A 190 7.55 -4.76 12.40
N ASP A 191 7.54 -3.58 13.00
CA ASP A 191 6.36 -2.91 13.54
C ASP A 191 5.61 -2.06 12.50
N SER A 192 6.18 -1.89 11.30
CA SER A 192 5.59 -1.02 10.28
C SER A 192 5.79 -1.52 8.85
N TRP A 193 4.92 -1.07 7.95
CA TRP A 193 4.99 -1.28 6.51
C TRP A 193 4.80 0.07 5.84
N GLY A 194 5.65 0.40 4.87
CA GLY A 194 5.62 1.71 4.21
C GLY A 194 5.80 1.61 2.70
N LEU A 195 4.90 2.23 1.94
CA LEU A 195 5.09 2.47 0.52
C LEU A 195 5.75 3.85 0.32
N SER A 196 7.00 3.86 -0.13
CA SER A 196 7.76 5.06 -0.47
C SER A 196 7.27 5.69 -1.77
N TYR A 197 7.34 7.02 -1.87
CA TYR A 197 7.10 7.75 -3.12
C TYR A 197 8.01 7.32 -4.28
N THR A 198 9.14 6.70 -3.96
CA THR A 198 10.07 6.13 -4.94
C THR A 198 9.49 4.89 -5.64
N GLY A 199 8.40 4.32 -5.13
CA GLY A 199 7.80 3.09 -5.64
C GLY A 199 8.21 1.81 -4.89
N LEU A 200 9.07 1.95 -3.88
CA LEU A 200 9.53 0.84 -3.05
C LEU A 200 8.58 0.58 -1.88
N LEU A 201 8.26 -0.69 -1.65
CA LEU A 201 7.62 -1.17 -0.43
C LEU A 201 8.70 -1.56 0.58
N HIS A 202 8.58 -1.08 1.80
CA HIS A 202 9.53 -1.30 2.89
C HIS A 202 8.87 -2.08 4.02
N HIS A 203 9.60 -3.04 4.58
CA HIS A 203 9.27 -3.78 5.81
C HIS A 203 10.52 -4.50 6.33
N GLU A 204 10.74 -4.55 7.65
CA GLU A 204 11.90 -5.24 8.25
C GLU A 204 13.27 -4.76 7.71
N GLY A 205 13.32 -3.52 7.20
CA GLY A 205 14.50 -2.96 6.55
C GLY A 205 14.69 -3.36 5.09
N ASP A 206 13.95 -4.38 4.61
CA ASP A 206 13.93 -4.81 3.22
C ASP A 206 13.18 -3.83 2.33
N LYS A 207 13.55 -3.79 1.05
CA LYS A 207 12.97 -2.89 0.04
C LYS A 207 12.68 -3.64 -1.24
N VAL A 208 11.43 -3.61 -1.68
CA VAL A 208 10.98 -4.32 -2.89
C VAL A 208 10.32 -3.34 -3.85
N ASN A 209 10.63 -3.46 -5.15
CA ASN A 209 9.93 -2.72 -6.19
C ASN A 209 8.46 -3.13 -6.21
N PHE A 210 7.55 -2.18 -5.98
CA PHE A 210 6.14 -2.48 -5.81
C PHE A 210 5.22 -1.58 -6.66
N SER A 211 5.65 -0.35 -6.93
CA SER A 211 4.87 0.64 -7.68
C SER A 211 5.78 1.51 -8.54
N SER A 212 5.20 2.22 -9.51
CA SER A 212 5.87 3.37 -10.11
C SER A 212 5.81 4.57 -9.17
N ARG A 213 6.79 5.48 -9.29
CA ARG A 213 6.88 6.70 -8.47
C ARG A 213 5.58 7.50 -8.45
N PHE A 214 5.25 8.08 -7.31
CA PHE A 214 4.11 8.98 -7.16
C PHE A 214 4.56 10.36 -6.66
N GLY A 215 3.76 11.37 -6.98
CA GLY A 215 4.13 12.76 -6.80
C GLY A 215 2.94 13.60 -6.31
N GLN A 216 3.03 14.91 -6.50
CA GLN A 216 1.95 15.81 -6.16
C GLN A 216 0.67 15.45 -6.93
N GLY A 217 -0.47 15.50 -6.24
CA GLY A 217 -1.77 15.17 -6.78
C GLY A 217 -2.04 13.67 -6.93
N SER A 218 -1.06 12.79 -6.72
CA SER A 218 -1.29 11.36 -6.64
C SER A 218 -2.15 11.01 -5.41
N ILE A 219 -2.99 9.99 -5.55
CA ILE A 219 -3.79 9.42 -4.46
C ILE A 219 -3.29 8.00 -4.18
N ILE A 220 -2.91 7.73 -2.94
CA ILE A 220 -2.53 6.40 -2.47
C ILE A 220 -3.65 5.85 -1.60
N GLY A 221 -4.30 4.80 -2.08
CA GLY A 221 -5.30 4.05 -1.34
C GLY A 221 -4.67 2.86 -0.63
N VAL A 222 -5.19 2.52 0.54
CA VAL A 222 -4.73 1.38 1.33
C VAL A 222 -5.95 0.60 1.81
N HIS A 223 -5.96 -0.71 1.57
CA HIS A 223 -6.95 -1.64 2.08
C HIS A 223 -6.27 -2.60 3.05
N LEU A 224 -6.74 -2.61 4.31
CA LEU A 224 -6.35 -3.58 5.32
C LEU A 224 -7.54 -4.53 5.56
N ASP A 225 -7.39 -5.76 5.07
CA ASP A 225 -8.28 -6.87 5.38
C ASP A 225 -7.72 -7.61 6.60
N THR A 226 -8.28 -7.32 7.77
CA THR A 226 -7.83 -7.96 9.02
C THR A 226 -8.29 -9.41 9.14
N TRP A 227 -9.31 -9.83 8.37
CA TRP A 227 -9.82 -11.20 8.39
C TRP A 227 -8.87 -12.15 7.67
N HIS A 228 -8.43 -11.79 6.46
CA HIS A 228 -7.42 -12.55 5.73
C HIS A 228 -5.98 -12.13 6.07
N GLY A 229 -5.80 -11.06 6.83
CA GLY A 229 -4.50 -10.53 7.22
C GLY A 229 -3.71 -10.00 6.02
N THR A 230 -4.36 -9.27 5.10
CA THR A 230 -3.72 -8.75 3.88
C THR A 230 -3.73 -7.23 3.81
N LEU A 231 -2.60 -6.66 3.41
CA LEU A 231 -2.44 -5.23 3.12
C LEU A 231 -2.33 -5.05 1.60
N THR A 232 -3.22 -4.26 1.01
CA THR A 232 -3.25 -3.99 -0.43
C THR A 232 -3.14 -2.49 -0.67
N PHE A 233 -2.33 -2.08 -1.65
CA PHE A 233 -2.23 -0.66 -2.04
C PHE A 233 -2.90 -0.40 -3.38
N PHE A 234 -3.33 0.85 -3.54
CA PHE A 234 -3.93 1.40 -4.73
C PHE A 234 -3.21 2.71 -5.07
N LYS A 235 -3.00 2.96 -6.36
CA LYS A 235 -2.48 4.23 -6.86
C LYS A 235 -3.50 4.81 -7.82
N ASN A 236 -3.94 6.05 -7.55
CA ASN A 236 -4.97 6.75 -8.33
C ASN A 236 -6.21 5.85 -8.56
N ARG A 237 -6.68 5.21 -7.47
CA ARG A 237 -7.84 4.27 -7.45
C ARG A 237 -7.68 2.98 -8.26
N LYS A 238 -6.48 2.67 -8.77
CA LYS A 238 -6.14 1.38 -9.39
C LYS A 238 -5.38 0.50 -8.40
N CYS A 239 -5.79 -0.76 -8.22
CA CYS A 239 -5.05 -1.70 -7.40
C CYS A 239 -3.64 -1.93 -7.99
N ILE A 240 -2.62 -1.83 -7.16
CA ILE A 240 -1.23 -2.08 -7.54
C ILE A 240 -0.66 -3.37 -6.94
N GLY A 241 -1.35 -3.97 -5.96
CA GLY A 241 -1.03 -5.31 -5.47
C GLY A 241 -1.20 -5.50 -3.97
N VAL A 242 -0.99 -6.74 -3.53
CA VAL A 242 -0.93 -7.13 -2.12
C VAL A 242 0.52 -6.93 -1.63
N ALA A 243 0.71 -6.01 -0.70
CA ALA A 243 2.01 -5.65 -0.13
C ALA A 243 2.44 -6.57 1.01
N ALA A 244 1.50 -7.05 1.82
CA ALA A 244 1.80 -7.94 2.92
C ALA A 244 0.64 -8.91 3.15
N THR A 245 1.00 -10.07 3.68
CA THR A 245 0.06 -11.11 4.12
C THR A 245 0.43 -11.53 5.55
N ALA A 246 -0.33 -12.44 6.15
CA ALA A 246 -0.08 -12.93 7.51
C ALA A 246 -0.13 -11.84 8.59
N LEU A 247 -0.94 -10.78 8.39
CA LEU A 247 -1.11 -9.67 9.34
C LEU A 247 -2.14 -9.94 10.45
N GLN A 248 -2.60 -11.19 10.60
CA GLN A 248 -3.56 -11.54 11.65
C GLN A 248 -2.99 -11.30 13.05
N ASN A 249 -3.87 -10.98 14.00
CA ASN A 249 -3.56 -10.79 15.42
C ASN A 249 -2.65 -9.59 15.76
N LYS A 250 -2.25 -8.79 14.77
CA LYS A 250 -1.58 -7.50 14.99
C LYS A 250 -2.62 -6.37 14.92
N ARG A 251 -2.40 -5.34 15.74
CA ARG A 251 -3.24 -4.14 15.79
C ARG A 251 -2.50 -3.01 15.11
N PHE A 252 -3.14 -2.44 14.10
CA PHE A 252 -2.51 -1.45 13.25
C PHE A 252 -3.18 -0.10 13.36
N TYR A 253 -2.39 0.90 13.05
CA TYR A 253 -2.83 2.25 12.81
C TYR A 253 -2.35 2.68 11.42
N PRO A 254 -3.15 3.48 10.71
CA PRO A 254 -2.71 4.11 9.48
C PRO A 254 -1.62 5.14 9.82
N MET A 255 -0.56 5.19 9.01
CA MET A 255 0.58 6.07 9.25
C MET A 255 1.08 6.69 7.96
N VAL A 256 1.61 7.90 8.09
CA VAL A 256 2.36 8.58 7.04
C VAL A 256 3.60 9.24 7.63
N CYS A 257 4.67 9.32 6.84
CA CYS A 257 5.89 10.03 7.24
C CYS A 257 6.49 10.83 6.09
N SER A 258 7.28 11.85 6.43
CA SER A 258 7.96 12.70 5.47
C SER A 258 9.28 13.20 6.02
N THR A 259 10.26 13.31 5.12
CA THR A 259 11.52 14.03 5.32
C THR A 259 11.56 15.36 4.58
N ALA A 260 10.56 15.63 3.72
CA ALA A 260 10.53 16.79 2.86
C ALA A 260 10.05 18.03 3.62
N ALA A 261 10.78 19.13 3.46
CA ALA A 261 10.38 20.43 3.98
C ALA A 261 9.05 20.87 3.34
N LYS A 262 8.21 21.58 4.08
CA LYS A 262 6.97 22.19 3.58
C LYS A 262 6.09 21.21 2.80
N SER A 263 6.12 19.94 3.19
CA SER A 263 5.37 18.89 2.53
C SER A 263 4.04 18.67 3.22
N SER A 264 3.03 18.20 2.48
CA SER A 264 1.71 17.96 3.04
C SER A 264 1.01 16.78 2.38
N MET A 265 0.29 16.04 3.21
CA MET A 265 -0.54 14.91 2.81
C MET A 265 -1.92 15.08 3.44
N LYS A 266 -2.96 14.75 2.68
CA LYS A 266 -4.34 14.86 3.14
C LYS A 266 -5.05 13.52 3.05
N MET A 267 -5.64 13.09 4.15
CA MET A 267 -6.60 11.99 4.13
C MET A 267 -7.90 12.49 3.50
N ILE A 268 -8.30 11.86 2.41
CA ILE A 268 -9.46 12.26 1.60
C ILE A 268 -10.61 11.23 1.67
N ARG A 269 -10.34 10.05 2.22
CA ARG A 269 -11.34 9.01 2.53
C ARG A 269 -10.86 8.16 3.70
N SER A 270 -11.79 7.72 4.55
CA SER A 270 -11.58 6.73 5.60
C SER A 270 -12.87 5.95 5.84
N CYS A 271 -12.86 4.65 5.53
CA CYS A 271 -14.01 3.77 5.55
C CYS A 271 -13.73 2.52 6.37
N PHE A 272 -14.76 2.06 7.08
CA PHE A 272 -14.77 0.80 7.80
C PHE A 272 -16.04 0.01 7.47
N THR A 273 -15.90 -1.31 7.32
CA THR A 273 -17.05 -2.21 7.35
C THR A 273 -16.69 -3.55 7.99
N PRO A 274 -17.56 -4.13 8.82
CA PRO A 274 -17.34 -5.49 9.32
C PRO A 274 -17.30 -6.50 8.17
N THR A 275 -16.44 -7.51 8.31
CA THR A 275 -16.44 -8.65 7.41
C THR A 275 -17.76 -9.40 7.54
N SER A 276 -18.61 -9.28 6.53
CA SER A 276 -19.97 -9.83 6.51
C SER A 276 -20.26 -10.48 5.16
N LEU A 277 -21.29 -11.34 5.11
CA LEU A 277 -21.74 -11.90 3.83
C LEU A 277 -22.10 -10.79 2.82
N GLN A 278 -22.67 -9.68 3.28
CA GLN A 278 -22.99 -8.53 2.45
C GLN A 278 -21.72 -7.93 1.81
N TYR A 279 -20.68 -7.72 2.62
CA TYR A 279 -19.36 -7.27 2.13
C TYR A 279 -18.79 -8.27 1.11
N LEU A 280 -18.78 -9.57 1.44
CA LEU A 280 -18.22 -10.61 0.57
C LEU A 280 -18.96 -10.70 -0.77
N CYS A 281 -20.29 -10.55 -0.77
CA CYS A 281 -21.09 -10.46 -1.98
C CYS A 281 -20.71 -9.23 -2.81
N CYS A 282 -20.57 -8.05 -2.21
CA CYS A 282 -20.16 -6.83 -2.91
C CYS A 282 -18.75 -6.94 -3.50
N ALA A 283 -17.79 -7.44 -2.72
CA ALA A 283 -16.43 -7.69 -3.17
C ALA A 283 -16.42 -8.68 -4.35
N ARG A 284 -17.23 -9.75 -4.28
CA ARG A 284 -17.36 -10.71 -5.37
C ARG A 284 -18.03 -10.11 -6.60
N LEU A 285 -19.07 -9.29 -6.44
CA LEU A 285 -19.71 -8.58 -7.55
C LEU A 285 -18.71 -7.68 -8.28
N ARG A 286 -17.85 -6.98 -7.54
CA ARG A 286 -16.81 -6.13 -8.13
C ARG A 286 -15.81 -6.93 -8.96
N GLN A 287 -15.40 -8.11 -8.48
CA GLN A 287 -14.53 -9.03 -9.24
C GLN A 287 -15.18 -9.56 -10.53
N LEU A 288 -16.50 -9.77 -10.52
CA LEU A 288 -17.23 -10.28 -11.68
C LEU A 288 -17.52 -9.20 -12.73
N LEU A 289 -17.49 -7.92 -12.34
CA LEU A 289 -17.78 -6.77 -13.20
C LEU A 289 -16.64 -5.73 -13.16
N PRO A 290 -15.40 -6.11 -13.55
CA PRO A 290 -14.22 -5.24 -13.42
C PRO A 290 -14.29 -3.97 -14.29
N GLU A 291 -14.91 -4.05 -15.46
CA GLU A 291 -15.00 -2.93 -16.41
C GLU A 291 -16.15 -1.94 -16.12
N CYS A 292 -17.02 -2.26 -15.16
CA CYS A 292 -18.16 -1.42 -14.84
C CYS A 292 -17.84 -0.50 -13.65
N PRO A 293 -17.75 0.84 -13.85
CA PRO A 293 -17.43 1.77 -12.78
C PRO A 293 -18.58 1.91 -11.75
N ASP A 294 -19.84 1.81 -12.19
CA ASP A 294 -21.01 1.74 -11.30
C ASP A 294 -21.64 0.34 -11.41
N THR A 295 -21.05 -0.62 -10.68
CA THR A 295 -21.52 -2.01 -10.62
C THR A 295 -23.01 -2.11 -10.22
N LEU A 296 -23.51 -1.18 -9.40
CA LEU A 296 -24.90 -1.20 -8.93
C LEU A 296 -25.90 -0.70 -9.98
N SER A 297 -25.46 0.04 -11.00
CA SER A 297 -26.33 0.50 -12.10
C SER A 297 -26.80 -0.59 -13.03
N VAL A 298 -25.96 -1.61 -13.23
CA VAL A 298 -26.20 -2.66 -14.23
C VAL A 298 -27.03 -3.80 -13.66
N LEU A 299 -27.03 -3.96 -12.34
CA LEU A 299 -27.77 -5.02 -11.66
C LEU A 299 -29.25 -4.62 -11.47
N PRO A 300 -30.20 -5.55 -11.70
CA PRO A 300 -31.63 -5.30 -11.51
C PRO A 300 -32.00 -5.33 -10.01
N LEU A 301 -31.44 -4.40 -9.23
CA LEU A 301 -31.65 -4.30 -7.79
C LEU A 301 -32.81 -3.34 -7.47
N PRO A 302 -33.63 -3.63 -6.43
CA PRO A 302 -34.60 -2.67 -5.92
C PRO A 302 -33.91 -1.35 -5.55
N PRO A 303 -34.52 -0.17 -5.82
CA PRO A 303 -33.90 1.13 -5.57
C PRO A 303 -33.42 1.31 -4.13
N GLY A 304 -34.18 0.82 -3.14
CA GLY A 304 -33.81 0.88 -1.73
C GLY A 304 -32.55 0.07 -1.41
N LEU A 305 -32.40 -1.12 -1.99
CA LEU A 305 -31.20 -1.94 -1.81
C LEU A 305 -29.99 -1.30 -2.51
N ARG A 306 -30.18 -0.75 -3.72
CA ARG A 306 -29.12 -0.02 -4.43
C ARG A 306 -28.60 1.14 -3.60
N HIS A 307 -29.49 1.96 -3.05
CA HIS A 307 -29.10 3.08 -2.19
C HIS A 307 -28.38 2.62 -0.92
N LEU A 308 -28.88 1.57 -0.27
CA LEU A 308 -28.25 1.00 0.92
C LEU A 308 -26.82 0.49 0.64
N LEU A 309 -26.63 -0.24 -0.46
CA LEU A 309 -25.31 -0.76 -0.84
C LEU A 309 -24.35 0.35 -1.23
N HIS A 310 -24.83 1.36 -1.97
CA HIS A 310 -24.03 2.53 -2.32
C HIS A 310 -23.53 3.25 -1.06
N ASN A 311 -24.41 3.53 -0.10
CA ASN A 311 -24.04 4.28 1.09
C ASN A 311 -23.11 3.50 2.03
N LYS A 312 -23.31 2.19 2.17
CA LYS A 312 -22.53 1.37 3.14
C LYS A 312 -21.27 0.75 2.56
N LEU A 313 -21.28 0.41 1.27
CA LEU A 313 -20.27 -0.41 0.60
C LEU A 313 -19.87 0.15 -0.78
N GLY A 314 -20.25 1.41 -1.09
CA GLY A 314 -19.91 2.05 -2.36
C GLY A 314 -18.41 2.05 -2.63
N TRP A 315 -17.59 2.23 -1.60
CA TRP A 315 -16.13 2.15 -1.71
C TRP A 315 -15.66 0.76 -2.19
N VAL A 316 -16.25 -0.33 -1.70
CA VAL A 316 -15.91 -1.71 -2.13
C VAL A 316 -16.21 -1.91 -3.62
N LEU A 317 -17.31 -1.30 -4.07
CA LEU A 317 -17.81 -1.42 -5.44
C LEU A 317 -17.11 -0.46 -6.40
N SER A 318 -16.33 0.49 -5.90
CA SER A 318 -15.46 1.35 -6.71
C SER A 318 -14.00 0.88 -6.76
N LEU A 319 -13.57 0.00 -5.84
CA LEU A 319 -12.22 -0.58 -5.85
C LEU A 319 -11.97 -1.37 -7.14
N ASN A 320 -11.00 -0.93 -7.96
CA ASN A 320 -10.59 -1.71 -9.13
C ASN A 320 -9.53 -2.75 -8.75
N ASN A 321 -9.98 -3.91 -8.26
CA ASN A 321 -9.11 -5.06 -7.98
C ASN A 321 -8.70 -5.71 -9.30
N GLY A 322 -7.68 -5.15 -9.95
CA GLY A 322 -7.07 -5.67 -11.17
C GLY A 322 -6.29 -6.99 -10.98
N LEU A 323 -6.81 -7.95 -10.22
CA LEU A 323 -6.25 -9.30 -10.19
C LEU A 323 -6.78 -10.08 -11.39
N LEU A 324 -6.04 -9.99 -12.50
CA LEU A 324 -5.74 -11.04 -13.48
C LEU A 324 -5.09 -10.40 -14.71
N GLY A 325 -3.76 -10.31 -14.66
CA GLY A 325 -2.91 -10.01 -15.80
C GLY A 325 -1.51 -10.52 -15.48
N ALA A 326 -1.17 -11.70 -16.00
CA ALA A 326 0.20 -12.18 -16.02
C ALA A 326 1.13 -11.12 -16.66
N PRO A 327 2.43 -11.08 -16.34
CA PRO A 327 3.33 -10.15 -17.02
C PRO A 327 3.28 -10.43 -18.52
N GLU A 328 2.86 -9.44 -19.31
CA GLU A 328 3.07 -9.45 -20.75
C GLU A 328 4.58 -9.47 -20.98
N GLY A 329 5.09 -10.66 -21.29
CA GLY A 329 6.44 -10.84 -21.79
C GLY A 329 6.58 -10.06 -23.09
N GLU A 330 7.68 -9.34 -23.21
CA GLU A 330 8.09 -8.63 -24.41
C GLU A 330 7.95 -9.51 -25.65
N GLU A 331 7.03 -9.16 -26.55
CA GLU A 331 7.02 -9.70 -27.91
C GLU A 331 8.23 -9.15 -28.67
N GLY A 332 9.29 -9.94 -28.63
CA GLY A 332 10.43 -9.86 -29.54
C GLY A 332 9.98 -10.04 -30.98
N ARG A 333 10.48 -9.14 -31.83
CA ARG A 333 10.24 -9.04 -33.26
C ARG A 333 10.38 -10.38 -34.00
N VAL A 334 9.41 -10.60 -34.88
CA VAL A 334 9.31 -11.61 -35.95
C VAL A 334 10.59 -11.72 -36.77
N GLY A 335 11.04 -12.97 -36.98
CA GLY A 335 12.05 -13.32 -37.97
C GLY A 335 12.13 -14.83 -38.25
N GLY A 336 11.48 -15.28 -39.34
CA GLY A 336 12.03 -16.29 -40.26
C GLY A 336 11.88 -17.80 -39.94
N LEU A 337 10.93 -18.42 -40.64
CA LEU A 337 11.02 -19.67 -41.43
C LEU A 337 11.71 -20.92 -40.84
N GLY A 338 10.95 -22.02 -40.76
CA GLY A 338 11.52 -23.37 -40.73
C GLY A 338 10.52 -24.46 -40.34
N SER A 339 10.19 -25.32 -41.29
CA SER A 339 9.36 -26.52 -41.22
C SER A 339 9.87 -27.59 -40.25
N ASP A 340 8.99 -28.25 -39.50
CA ASP A 340 8.61 -29.67 -39.69
C ASP A 340 7.91 -30.27 -38.46
N SER A 341 6.91 -31.10 -38.76
CA SER A 341 6.08 -31.89 -37.83
C SER A 341 6.85 -33.10 -37.27
N PRO A 342 6.33 -33.76 -36.21
CA PRO A 342 7.12 -34.53 -35.25
C PRO A 342 7.22 -36.04 -35.57
N PRO A 343 7.96 -36.79 -34.74
CA PRO A 343 7.46 -38.12 -34.38
C PRO A 343 7.53 -38.42 -32.88
N THR A 344 6.44 -39.03 -32.40
CA THR A 344 6.32 -39.75 -31.13
C THR A 344 6.50 -41.28 -31.40
N PRO A 345 6.52 -42.14 -30.37
CA PRO A 345 7.68 -42.82 -29.79
C PRO A 345 7.76 -44.31 -30.20
N PRO A 346 8.55 -45.14 -29.50
CA PRO A 346 8.11 -46.51 -29.25
C PRO A 346 8.05 -46.88 -27.77
N LEU A 347 6.95 -47.57 -27.44
CA LEU A 347 6.77 -48.41 -26.26
C LEU A 347 7.69 -49.63 -26.29
N ALA A 348 8.23 -49.99 -25.12
CA ALA A 348 8.35 -51.35 -24.56
C ALA A 348 9.12 -51.20 -23.24
N GLY A 349 8.82 -51.89 -22.14
CA GLY A 349 7.88 -52.96 -21.89
C GLY A 349 7.74 -53.13 -20.38
N ALA A 350 6.66 -53.80 -20.00
CA ALA A 350 6.38 -54.21 -18.64
C ALA A 350 7.44 -55.19 -18.12
N LEU A 351 7.77 -55.08 -16.83
CA LEU A 351 8.14 -56.23 -16.00
C LEU A 351 7.72 -55.93 -14.55
N SER A 352 6.97 -56.90 -14.04
CA SER A 352 6.38 -57.03 -12.72
C SER A 352 7.36 -57.60 -11.70
N SER A 353 7.23 -57.18 -10.43
CA SER A 353 7.52 -57.96 -9.21
C SER A 353 7.00 -57.14 -8.00
N GLU A 354 5.92 -57.54 -7.33
CA GLU A 354 5.94 -58.39 -6.11
C GLU A 354 6.64 -57.66 -4.93
N SER A 355 5.87 -57.00 -4.04
CA SER A 355 5.23 -57.49 -2.80
C SER A 355 6.20 -57.66 -1.61
N ASP A 356 6.00 -56.84 -0.57
CA ASP A 356 6.10 -57.13 0.88
C ASP A 356 6.07 -55.76 1.60
N ASP A 357 5.05 -55.42 2.39
CA ASP A 357 4.59 -55.93 3.69
C ASP A 357 5.19 -55.18 4.89
N SER A 358 4.26 -54.79 5.77
CA SER A 358 4.37 -54.71 7.24
C SER A 358 4.70 -53.38 7.95
N GLU A 359 3.71 -53.02 8.79
CA GLU A 359 3.76 -52.40 10.12
C GLU A 359 4.20 -50.91 10.23
N GLY A 360 3.48 -49.98 10.84
CA GLY A 360 2.49 -50.08 11.92
C GLY A 360 3.07 -49.45 13.19
N CYS A 361 2.73 -48.19 13.51
CA CYS A 361 2.66 -47.73 14.90
C CYS A 361 1.98 -46.37 15.04
N SER A 362 0.81 -46.40 15.68
CA SER A 362 0.07 -45.30 16.28
C SER A 362 0.75 -44.78 17.56
N SER A 363 0.72 -43.47 17.82
CA SER A 363 0.22 -42.91 19.11
C SER A 363 0.02 -41.38 19.05
N ASP A 364 -1.01 -40.96 19.77
CA ASP A 364 -1.74 -39.68 19.78
C ASP A 364 -1.15 -38.62 20.75
N PRO A 365 -1.71 -37.38 20.81
CA PRO A 365 -1.08 -36.17 21.34
C PRO A 365 -1.42 -35.84 22.80
N GLU A 366 -0.52 -35.13 23.49
CA GLU A 366 -0.80 -34.53 24.81
C GLU A 366 -1.36 -33.10 24.71
N ALA A 367 -2.42 -32.89 25.49
CA ALA A 367 -3.19 -31.67 25.64
C ALA A 367 -2.64 -30.78 26.77
N CYS A 368 -2.48 -29.48 26.51
CA CYS A 368 -2.24 -28.48 27.55
C CYS A 368 -3.54 -27.70 27.85
N GLN A 369 -4.09 -27.91 29.06
CA GLN A 369 -5.31 -27.26 29.54
C GLN A 369 -5.04 -25.87 30.14
N ARG A 370 -5.92 -24.93 29.79
CA ARG A 370 -6.03 -23.55 30.27
C ARG A 370 -6.43 -23.50 31.75
N LYS A 371 -5.71 -22.73 32.57
CA LYS A 371 -6.16 -22.32 33.92
C LYS A 371 -6.79 -20.92 33.88
N ARG A 372 -7.96 -20.85 34.51
CA ARG A 372 -8.88 -19.70 34.61
C ARG A 372 -8.57 -18.96 35.92
N CYS A 373 -8.17 -17.68 35.86
CA CYS A 373 -8.02 -16.84 37.05
C CYS A 373 -9.35 -16.17 37.42
N ARG A 374 -9.70 -16.25 38.71
CA ARG A 374 -10.86 -15.62 39.35
C ARG A 374 -10.40 -14.31 39.98
N TRP A 375 -11.23 -13.28 39.88
CA TRP A 375 -11.04 -11.96 40.46
C TRP A 375 -11.15 -11.99 42.00
N THR A 376 -10.32 -11.17 42.66
CA THR A 376 -10.59 -10.52 43.94
C THR A 376 -10.15 -9.08 43.84
#